data_AF-A0A248LFW7-F1
#
_entry.id   AF-A0A248LFW7-F1
#
_cell.length_a   1.000
_cell.length_b   1.000
_cell.length_c   1.000
_cell.angle_alpha   90.00
_cell.angle_beta   90.00
_cell.angle_gamma   90.00
#
_symmetry.space_group_name_H-M   'P 1'
#
loop_
_entity.id
_entity.type
_entity.pdbx_description
1 polymer ?
#
loop_
_entity_poly.entity_id
_entity_poly.type
_entity_poly.pdbx_seq_one_letter_code
_entity_poly.pdbx_strand_id
1 'polypeptide(L)' 'MPSFALRAFRALLSRSPAVSIIRPAADLAEARRMAADLIAQDHRCSVRITVGSRGYCVEVAAS' A
#
# COMPACT_ATOMS: atom_id res chain seq x y z
N MET A 1 0.71 0.33 22.38
CA MET A 1 0.85 -0.19 21.00
C MET A 1 -0.49 -0.78 20.59
N PRO A 2 -1.18 -0.29 19.55
CA PRO A 2 -2.45 -0.88 19.14
C PRO A 2 -2.21 -2.31 18.63
N SER A 3 -2.93 -3.25 19.22
CA SER A 3 -2.84 -4.69 18.98
C SER A 3 -3.22 -5.04 17.54
N PHE A 4 -2.63 -6.13 17.01
CA PHE A 4 -2.89 -6.65 15.67
C PHE A 4 -4.40 -6.83 15.39
N ALA A 5 -5.15 -7.25 16.41
CA ALA A 5 -6.62 -7.36 16.37
C ALA A 5 -7.31 -6.03 16.03
N LEU A 6 -6.85 -4.91 16.59
CA LEU A 6 -7.45 -3.59 16.36
C LEU A 6 -7.22 -3.11 14.91
N ARG A 7 -6.07 -3.48 14.33
CA ARG A 7 -5.75 -3.19 12.91
C ARG A 7 -6.59 -4.06 11.97
N ALA A 8 -6.74 -5.34 12.28
CA ALA A 8 -7.54 -6.27 11.49
C ALA A 8 -9.03 -5.90 11.51
N PHE A 9 -9.58 -5.50 12.67
CA PHE A 9 -10.97 -5.05 12.77
C PHE A 9 -11.24 -3.75 12.01
N ARG A 10 -10.29 -2.80 12.02
CA ARG A 10 -10.39 -1.59 11.21
C ARG A 10 -10.35 -1.89 9.71
N ALA A 11 -9.57 -2.88 9.29
CA ALA A 11 -9.55 -3.36 7.91
C ALA A 11 -10.88 -4.04 7.52
N LEU A 12 -11.50 -4.80 8.44
CA LEU A 12 -12.77 -5.49 8.19
C LEU A 12 -13.97 -4.53 8.07
N LEU A 13 -13.98 -3.44 8.86
CA LEU A 13 -15.04 -2.43 8.83
C LEU A 13 -14.89 -1.44 7.64
N SER A 14 -13.71 -1.41 7.00
CA SER A 14 -13.42 -0.61 5.81
C SER A 14 -13.83 -1.36 4.54
N ARG A 15 -15.11 -1.68 4.43
CA ARG A 15 -15.74 -2.51 3.39
C ARG A 15 -15.69 -1.89 1.97
N SER A 16 -14.49 -1.68 1.42
CA SER A 16 -14.20 -1.71 -0.02
C SER A 16 -13.29 -2.91 -0.25
N PRO A 17 -13.46 -3.68 -1.33
CA PRO A 17 -12.50 -4.70 -1.74
C PRO A 17 -11.24 -4.02 -2.28
N ALA A 18 -10.56 -3.24 -1.43
CA ALA A 18 -9.28 -2.62 -1.74
C ALA A 18 -8.25 -3.74 -1.76
N VAL A 19 -8.05 -4.32 -2.94
CA VAL A 19 -7.00 -5.31 -3.17
C VAL A 19 -5.67 -4.66 -2.81
N SER A 20 -5.09 -5.08 -1.67
CA SER A 20 -3.80 -4.57 -1.23
C SER A 20 -2.68 -5.36 -1.88
N ILE A 21 -2.11 -4.82 -2.94
CA ILE A 21 -0.92 -5.40 -3.58
C ILE A 21 0.30 -4.77 -2.92
N ILE A 22 1.13 -5.60 -2.30
CA ILE A 22 2.43 -5.20 -1.74
C ILE A 22 3.50 -5.51 -2.78
N ARG A 23 4.17 -4.48 -3.30
CA ARG A 23 5.35 -4.66 -4.16
C ARG A 23 6.62 -4.21 -3.44
N PRO A 24 7.64 -5.07 -3.30
CA PRO A 24 8.92 -4.67 -2.74
C PRO A 24 9.71 -3.82 -3.75
N ALA A 25 10.36 -2.78 -3.27
CA ALA A 25 11.29 -1.92 -4.00
C ALA A 25 12.61 -1.82 -3.24
N ALA A 26 13.73 -1.81 -3.97
CA ALA A 26 15.06 -1.77 -3.37
C ALA A 26 15.39 -0.39 -2.80
N ASP A 27 14.94 0.67 -3.47
CA ASP A 27 15.17 2.06 -3.05
C ASP A 27 13.90 2.94 -3.14
N LEU A 28 14.00 4.14 -2.57
CA LEU A 28 12.88 5.08 -2.52
C LEU A 28 12.53 5.63 -3.91
N ALA A 29 13.51 5.74 -4.82
CA ALA A 29 13.28 6.28 -6.15
C ALA A 29 12.47 5.29 -7.01
N GLU A 30 12.79 4.01 -6.93
CA GLU A 30 12.05 2.90 -7.52
C GLU A 30 10.62 2.83 -6.95
N ALA A 31 10.46 2.88 -5.62
CA ALA A 31 9.15 2.88 -4.98
C ALA A 31 8.26 4.04 -5.46
N ARG A 32 8.84 5.22 -5.66
CA ARG A 32 8.12 6.40 -6.17
C ARG A 32 7.74 6.26 -7.64
N ARG A 33 8.61 5.69 -8.50
CA ARG A 33 8.27 5.39 -9.90
C ARG A 33 7.12 4.42 -9.99
N MET A 34 7.18 3.31 -9.24
CA MET A 34 6.11 2.32 -9.18
C MET A 34 4.79 2.94 -8.74
N ALA A 35 4.81 3.78 -7.69
CA ALA A 35 3.62 4.48 -7.23
C ALA A 35 3.03 5.41 -8.30
N ALA A 36 3.88 6.14 -9.02
CA ALA A 36 3.44 7.02 -10.11
C ALA A 36 2.80 6.22 -11.26
N ASP A 37 3.42 5.11 -11.68
CA ASP A 37 2.88 4.23 -12.73
C ASP A 37 1.52 3.65 -12.34
N LEU A 38 1.35 3.26 -11.08
CA LEU A 38 0.10 2.70 -10.56
C LEU A 38 -1.02 3.74 -10.50
N ILE A 39 -0.72 4.98 -10.08
CA ILE A 39 -1.68 6.09 -10.07
C ILE A 39 -2.06 6.51 -11.51
N ALA A 40 -1.12 6.40 -12.44
CA ALA A 40 -1.37 6.69 -13.86
C ALA A 40 -2.26 5.64 -14.52
N GLN A 41 -2.16 4.38 -14.10
CA GLN A 41 -3.00 3.27 -14.60
C GLN A 41 -4.43 3.32 -14.07
N ASP A 42 -4.62 3.75 -12.83
CA ASP A 42 -5.94 3.89 -12.23
C ASP A 42 -5.99 5.04 -11.24
N HIS A 43 -6.75 6.08 -11.59
CA HIS A 43 -6.95 7.27 -10.76
C HIS A 43 -7.76 7.01 -9.48
N ARG A 44 -8.40 5.84 -9.36
CA ARG A 44 -9.11 5.41 -8.14
C ARG A 44 -8.23 4.61 -7.19
N CYS A 45 -6.96 4.39 -7.55
CA CYS A 45 -5.99 3.76 -6.67
C CYS A 45 -5.30 4.78 -5.77
N SER A 46 -5.21 4.44 -4.48
CA SER A 46 -4.35 5.13 -3.52
C SER A 46 -3.10 4.30 -3.28
N VAL A 47 -1.93 4.95 -3.18
CA VAL A 47 -0.65 4.27 -2.97
C VAL A 47 0.00 4.75 -1.67
N ARG A 48 0.46 3.81 -0.85
CA ARG A 48 1.20 4.06 0.38
C ARG A 48 2.58 3.42 0.29
N ILE A 49 3.62 4.21 0.53
CA ILE A 49 5.01 3.72 0.59
C ILE A 49 5.40 3.62 2.06
N THR A 50 5.83 2.43 2.48
CA THR A 50 6.30 2.16 3.85
C THR A 50 7.73 1.63 3.80
N VAL A 51 8.60 2.07 4.71
CA VAL A 51 9.95 1.53 4.85
C VAL A 51 9.87 0.17 5.54
N GLY A 52 10.40 -0.87 4.90
CA GLY A 52 10.50 -2.23 5.43
C GLY A 52 11.92 -2.60 5.85
N SER A 53 12.10 -3.77 6.45
CA SER A 53 13.41 -4.25 6.93
C SER A 53 14.42 -4.54 5.81
N ARG A 54 13.97 -4.64 4.54
CA ARG A 54 14.79 -4.96 3.36
C ARG A 54 14.65 -3.94 2.23
N GLY A 55 14.11 -2.75 2.49
CA GLY A 55 13.87 -1.73 1.46
C GLY A 55 12.53 -1.02 1.66
N TYR A 56 11.78 -0.85 0.58
CA TYR A 56 10.50 -0.14 0.59
C TYR A 56 9.38 -1.08 0.16
N CYS A 57 8.23 -0.95 0.79
CA CYS A 57 7.00 -1.64 0.42
C CYS A 57 6.03 -0.62 -0.17
N VAL A 58 5.56 -0.87 -1.38
CA VAL A 58 4.51 -0.09 -2.02
C VAL A 58 3.20 -0.85 -1.86
N GLU A 59 2.28 -0.29 -1.09
CA GLU A 59 0.93 -0.79 -0.86
C GLU A 59 -0.04 -0.02 -1.75
N VAL A 60 -0.82 -0.72 -2.57
CA VAL A 60 -1.88 -0.11 -3.39
C VAL A 60 -3.22 -0.42 -2.74
N ALA A 61 -4.12 0.55 -2.66
CA ALA A 61 -5.50 0.34 -2.25
C ALA A 61 -6.43 0.95 -3.30
N ALA A 62 -7.11 0.08 -4.07
CA ALA A 62 -8.15 0.47 -5.01
C ALA A 62 -9.43 0.87 -4.25
N SER A 63 -10.01 2.02 -4.56
CA SER A 63 -11.24 2.54 -3.93
C SER A 63 -12.49 2.21 -4.73
#